data_AF-A0A535CZ46-F1
#
_entry.id   AF-A0A535CZ46-F1
#
_cell.length_a   1.000
_cell.length_b   1.000
_cell.length_c   1.000
_cell.angle_alpha   90.00
_cell.angle_beta   90.00
_cell.angle_gamma   90.00
#
_symmetry.space_group_name_H-M   'P 1'
#
loop_
_entity.id
_entity.type
_entity.pdbx_description
1 polymer ?
#
loop_
_entity_poly.entity_id
_entity_poly.type
_entity_poly.pdbx_seq_one_letter_code
_entity_poly.pdbx_strand_id
1 'polypeptide(L)'
;MRRGSSGLLTACGVALLPVLVVVIIAAAVGAVAQAASGGLIAPGAASQVTTFRATGLPAGAGWPWGQCTWYVALARTQMGEPVTWGGDAWQWLANASAEGYETRTAPLPGEIAVYRRGGAYSSQDGHVALVLRVTPSSYTVEEANYYGLGIIDTRTIAWPDPGVAGFIL
;
A
#
# COMPACT_ATOMS: atom_id res chain seq x y z
N MET A 1 -74.10 28.01 14.40
CA MET A 1 -72.71 28.50 14.27
C MET A 1 -71.87 27.39 13.66
N ARG A 2 -71.15 27.69 12.57
CA ARG A 2 -69.98 26.99 11.97
C ARG A 2 -70.09 25.47 11.72
N ARG A 3 -70.19 25.06 10.44
CA ARG A 3 -69.10 24.48 9.59
C ARG A 3 -68.56 23.15 10.16
N GLY A 4 -68.46 22.04 9.45
CA GLY A 4 -68.56 21.75 8.02
C GLY A 4 -67.87 20.40 7.77
N SER A 5 -68.49 19.58 6.92
CA SER A 5 -67.93 18.53 6.05
C SER A 5 -66.44 18.17 6.16
N SER A 6 -66.15 16.86 6.25
CA SER A 6 -65.06 16.13 5.56
C SER A 6 -65.14 14.67 6.03
N GLY A 7 -65.18 13.63 5.20
CA GLY A 7 -64.46 13.43 3.95
C GLY A 7 -63.70 12.11 4.13
N LEU A 8 -64.31 11.02 3.67
CA LEU A 8 -63.75 9.68 3.64
C LEU A 8 -62.53 9.69 2.71
N LEU A 9 -61.32 9.50 3.23
CA LEU A 9 -60.11 9.37 2.43
C LEU A 9 -59.35 8.10 2.83
N THR A 10 -59.54 7.11 1.98
CA THR A 10 -58.63 6.04 1.56
C THR A 10 -57.25 6.02 2.23
N ALA A 11 -57.01 4.96 3.00
CA ALA A 11 -55.68 4.56 3.43
C ALA A 11 -54.88 4.01 2.23
N CYS A 12 -54.00 4.83 1.65
CA CYS A 12 -52.89 4.35 0.83
C CYS A 12 -51.71 4.04 1.76
N GLY A 13 -51.45 2.75 1.99
CA GLY A 13 -50.20 2.30 2.59
C GLY A 13 -49.04 2.57 1.64
N VAL A 14 -48.15 3.49 2.00
CA VAL A 14 -46.87 3.68 1.32
C VAL A 14 -45.84 2.83 2.07
N ALA A 15 -45.41 1.75 1.43
CA ALA A 15 -44.29 0.93 1.87
C ALA A 15 -43.02 1.78 1.86
N LEU A 16 -42.43 2.01 3.04
CA LEU A 16 -41.12 2.61 3.19
C LEU A 16 -40.04 1.55 2.91
N LEU A 17 -39.45 1.59 1.71
CA LEU A 17 -38.15 0.98 1.44
C LEU A 17 -37.06 1.90 2.01
N PRO A 18 -36.00 1.38 2.67
CA PRO A 18 -34.93 2.23 3.15
C PRO A 18 -34.12 2.80 1.97
N VAL A 19 -34.17 4.13 1.84
CA VAL A 19 -33.40 4.90 0.87
C VAL A 19 -31.92 4.84 1.26
N LEU A 20 -31.12 4.19 0.41
CA LEU A 20 -29.67 4.20 0.43
C LEU A 20 -29.19 5.66 0.29
N VAL A 21 -28.66 6.22 1.37
CA VAL A 21 -28.06 7.56 1.39
C VAL A 21 -26.72 7.51 0.65
N VAL A 22 -26.74 7.84 -0.63
CA VAL A 22 -25.52 8.10 -1.42
C VAL A 22 -25.19 9.57 -1.27
N VAL A 23 -24.21 9.88 -0.42
CA VAL A 23 -23.66 11.24 -0.31
C VAL A 23 -22.73 11.46 -1.50
N ILE A 24 -23.19 12.24 -2.48
CA ILE A 24 -22.38 12.77 -3.58
C ILE A 24 -22.09 14.23 -3.23
N ILE A 25 -20.84 14.57 -2.93
CA ILE A 25 -20.41 15.98 -2.85
C ILE A 25 -19.65 16.31 -4.13
N ALA A 26 -20.19 17.27 -4.86
CA ALA A 26 -19.66 17.83 -6.10
C ALA A 26 -18.65 18.95 -5.83
N ALA A 27 -17.74 19.16 -6.78
CA ALA A 27 -17.51 20.42 -7.51
C ALA A 27 -16.02 20.72 -7.78
N ALA A 28 -15.77 21.16 -9.01
CA ALA A 28 -14.48 21.38 -9.64
C ALA A 28 -13.84 22.74 -9.30
N VAL A 29 -12.50 22.80 -9.28
CA VAL A 29 -11.72 24.01 -9.55
C VAL A 29 -10.31 23.66 -10.03
N GLY A 30 -9.90 24.26 -11.15
CA GLY A 30 -8.50 24.60 -11.45
C GLY A 30 -7.63 23.55 -12.16
N ALA A 31 -7.59 23.62 -13.49
CA ALA A 31 -6.51 23.05 -14.27
C ALA A 31 -5.24 23.92 -14.14
N VAL A 32 -4.14 23.37 -13.60
CA VAL A 32 -2.75 23.64 -13.99
C VAL A 32 -1.82 22.58 -13.37
N ALA A 33 -1.41 21.58 -14.17
CA ALA A 33 -0.07 20.96 -14.21
C ALA A 33 -0.12 19.60 -14.95
N GLN A 34 0.35 19.60 -16.19
CA GLN A 34 0.90 18.40 -16.86
C GLN A 34 2.35 18.24 -16.35
N ALA A 35 2.95 17.08 -16.11
CA ALA A 35 2.57 15.68 -16.21
C ALA A 35 3.62 14.86 -15.42
N ALA A 36 3.22 13.74 -14.82
CA ALA A 36 4.06 12.55 -14.64
C ALA A 36 3.17 11.33 -14.35
N SER A 37 2.81 10.62 -15.42
CA SER A 37 2.40 9.21 -15.46
C SER A 37 1.62 8.65 -14.24
N GLY A 38 0.39 9.12 -14.04
CA GLY A 38 -0.59 8.48 -13.16
C GLY A 38 -1.80 8.04 -13.98
N GLY A 39 -1.68 6.92 -14.70
CA GLY A 39 -2.80 6.33 -15.42
C GLY A 39 -3.87 5.86 -14.44
N LEU A 40 -5.08 6.40 -14.54
CA LEU A 40 -6.26 5.94 -13.83
C LEU A 40 -6.60 4.51 -14.33
N ILE A 41 -6.40 3.49 -13.50
CA ILE A 41 -6.76 2.12 -13.84
C ILE A 41 -8.20 1.84 -13.36
N ALA A 42 -9.07 1.56 -14.32
CA ALA A 42 -10.40 0.98 -14.12
C ALA A 42 -10.29 -0.40 -13.42
N PRO A 43 -11.27 -0.83 -12.61
CA PRO A 43 -11.16 -2.07 -11.84
C PRO A 43 -11.21 -3.28 -12.79
N GLY A 44 -10.08 -3.98 -12.94
CA GLY A 44 -9.98 -5.21 -13.74
C GLY A 44 -8.63 -5.49 -14.41
N ALA A 45 -7.66 -4.57 -14.39
CA ALA A 45 -6.38 -4.80 -15.05
C ALA A 45 -5.41 -5.67 -14.21
N ALA A 46 -4.82 -6.68 -14.85
CA ALA A 46 -3.76 -7.51 -14.29
C ALA A 46 -2.62 -6.66 -13.66
N SER A 47 -2.01 -7.17 -12.59
CA SER A 47 -0.92 -6.53 -11.85
C SER A 47 0.17 -6.04 -12.80
N GLN A 48 0.27 -4.72 -12.95
CA GLN A 48 1.36 -4.11 -13.70
C GLN A 48 2.61 -4.15 -12.82
N VAL A 49 3.60 -4.93 -13.25
CA VAL A 49 4.98 -4.80 -12.80
C VAL A 49 5.51 -3.54 -13.49
N THR A 50 5.58 -2.45 -12.73
CA THR A 50 6.14 -1.18 -13.20
C THR A 50 7.59 -1.16 -12.76
N THR A 51 8.53 -1.11 -13.71
CA THR A 51 9.96 -1.00 -13.40
C THR A 51 10.53 0.32 -13.88
N PHE A 52 11.31 1.02 -13.06
CA PHE A 52 12.02 2.24 -13.46
C PHE A 52 13.36 2.37 -12.75
N ARG A 53 14.33 3.04 -13.38
CA ARG A 53 15.65 3.29 -12.77
C ARG A 53 15.63 4.58 -11.96
N ALA A 54 16.10 4.50 -10.72
CA ALA A 54 16.07 5.58 -9.76
C ALA A 54 17.25 6.57 -9.87
N THR A 55 17.54 7.06 -11.07
CA THR A 55 18.65 7.99 -11.28
C THR A 55 18.39 9.31 -10.55
N GLY A 56 19.27 9.69 -9.62
CA GLY A 56 19.21 10.97 -8.91
C GLY A 56 18.44 10.98 -7.59
N LEU A 57 17.84 9.85 -7.15
CA LEU A 57 17.36 9.75 -5.77
C LEU A 57 18.56 9.73 -4.81
N PRO A 58 18.51 10.50 -3.70
CA PRO A 58 19.64 10.61 -2.78
C PRO A 58 19.95 9.26 -2.14
N ALA A 59 21.22 9.03 -1.80
CA ALA A 59 21.54 7.96 -0.86
C ALA A 59 20.79 8.23 0.47
N GLY A 60 20.07 7.23 0.97
CA GLY A 60 19.52 7.27 2.32
C GLY A 60 20.67 7.24 3.31
N ALA A 61 20.60 8.03 4.39
CA ALA A 61 21.63 8.00 5.42
C ALA A 61 21.81 6.57 5.93
N GLY A 62 23.00 5.98 5.74
CA GLY A 62 23.31 4.61 6.14
C GLY A 62 22.89 3.51 5.16
N TRP A 63 22.29 3.83 4.02
CA TRP A 63 21.79 2.83 3.07
C TRP A 63 22.46 2.95 1.68
N PRO A 64 23.15 1.89 1.21
CA PRO A 64 23.80 1.93 -0.11
C PRO A 64 22.76 2.15 -1.22
N TRP A 65 23.02 3.15 -2.07
CA TRP A 65 22.09 3.54 -3.14
C TRP A 65 21.67 2.33 -3.99
N GLY A 66 20.40 2.32 -4.37
CA GLY A 66 19.83 1.35 -5.28
C GLY A 66 19.54 0.00 -4.65
N GLN A 67 19.86 -0.23 -3.38
CA GLN A 67 19.49 -1.46 -2.64
C GLN A 67 18.01 -1.46 -2.21
N CYS A 68 17.48 -2.64 -1.90
CA CYS A 68 16.13 -2.78 -1.36
C CYS A 68 15.93 -1.97 -0.07
N THR A 69 16.88 -2.06 0.86
CA THR A 69 16.91 -1.33 2.12
C THR A 69 16.94 0.18 1.91
N TRP A 70 17.73 0.64 0.94
CA TRP A 70 17.80 2.05 0.56
C TRP A 70 16.46 2.61 0.09
N TYR A 71 15.79 1.89 -0.81
CA TYR A 71 14.52 2.34 -1.34
C TYR A 71 13.43 2.36 -0.25
N VAL A 72 13.31 1.27 0.52
CA VAL A 72 12.28 1.19 1.57
C VAL A 72 12.52 2.23 2.67
N ALA A 73 13.76 2.46 3.10
CA ALA A 73 14.06 3.49 4.10
C ALA A 73 13.71 4.90 3.60
N LEU A 74 13.98 5.19 2.32
CA LEU A 74 13.61 6.45 1.69
C LEU A 74 12.08 6.62 1.62
N ALA A 75 11.36 5.59 1.17
CA ALA A 75 9.90 5.61 1.07
C ALA A 75 9.24 5.81 2.45
N ARG A 76 9.70 5.08 3.47
CA ARG A 76 9.26 5.21 4.87
C ARG A 76 9.53 6.60 5.44
N THR A 77 10.67 7.19 5.14
CA THR A 77 10.97 8.59 5.50
C THR A 77 9.97 9.55 4.86
N GLN A 78 9.62 9.37 3.58
CA GLN A 78 8.63 10.21 2.89
C GLN A 78 7.21 10.03 3.44
N MET A 79 6.90 8.84 3.98
CA MET A 79 5.65 8.55 4.68
C MET A 79 5.60 9.13 6.10
N GLY A 80 6.68 9.72 6.60
CA GLY A 80 6.77 10.28 7.96
C GLY A 80 7.12 9.26 9.04
N GLU A 81 7.51 8.04 8.66
CA GLU A 81 7.85 6.95 9.58
C GLU A 81 9.24 6.39 9.24
N PRO A 82 10.32 7.17 9.42
CA PRO A 82 11.66 6.78 8.99
C PRO A 82 12.14 5.52 9.69
N VAL A 83 12.89 4.68 8.96
CA VAL A 83 13.58 3.51 9.50
C VAL A 83 14.70 3.97 10.45
N THR A 84 14.63 3.56 11.71
CA THR A 84 15.61 3.93 12.76
C THR A 84 16.64 2.85 13.07
N TRP A 85 16.39 1.62 12.62
CA TRP A 85 17.30 0.49 12.77
C TRP A 85 18.25 0.33 11.57
N GLY A 86 19.26 -0.54 11.71
CA GLY A 86 20.23 -0.86 10.66
C GLY A 86 20.27 -2.34 10.27
N GLY A 87 21.26 -2.71 9.46
CA GLY A 87 21.58 -4.10 9.09
C GLY A 87 21.01 -4.54 7.74
N ASP A 88 21.33 -5.79 7.37
CA ASP A 88 20.84 -6.41 6.14
C ASP A 88 19.33 -6.64 6.22
N ALA A 89 18.68 -6.76 5.06
CA ALA A 89 17.23 -6.83 4.97
C ALA A 89 16.63 -7.95 5.85
N TRP A 90 17.24 -9.14 5.88
CA TRP A 90 16.75 -10.26 6.71
C TRP A 90 16.76 -9.97 8.22
N GLN A 91 17.54 -8.99 8.68
CA GLN A 91 17.67 -8.63 10.10
C GLN A 91 16.61 -7.62 10.55
N TRP A 92 15.97 -6.91 9.61
CA TRP A 92 15.09 -5.78 9.91
C TRP A 92 13.94 -6.14 10.82
N LEU A 93 13.33 -7.33 10.65
CA LEU A 93 12.23 -7.77 11.50
C LEU A 93 12.63 -7.85 12.98
N ALA A 94 13.80 -8.44 13.25
CA ALA A 94 14.34 -8.57 14.62
C ALA A 94 14.80 -7.22 15.17
N ASN A 95 15.46 -6.39 14.36
CA ASN A 95 15.99 -5.10 14.79
C ASN A 95 14.86 -4.10 15.07
N ALA A 96 13.84 -4.03 14.21
CA ALA A 96 12.66 -3.21 14.44
C ALA A 96 11.92 -3.62 15.72
N SER A 97 11.74 -4.94 15.92
CA SER A 97 11.15 -5.45 17.16
C SER A 97 11.98 -5.10 18.40
N ALA A 98 13.31 -5.15 18.32
CA ALA A 98 14.20 -4.77 19.42
C ALA A 98 14.11 -3.28 19.77
N GLU A 99 13.78 -2.43 18.80
CA GLU A 99 13.50 -1.00 19.00
C GLU A 99 12.04 -0.71 19.42
N GLY A 100 11.20 -1.74 19.55
CA GLY A 100 9.82 -1.62 20.03
C GLY A 100 8.76 -1.40 18.95
N TYR A 101 9.12 -1.52 17.67
CA TYR A 101 8.16 -1.46 16.57
C TYR A 101 7.29 -2.73 16.53
N GLU A 102 6.02 -2.56 16.19
CA GLU A 102 5.11 -3.68 16.01
C GLU A 102 5.52 -4.50 14.79
N THR A 103 5.58 -5.82 14.98
CA THR A 103 5.78 -6.77 13.89
C THR A 103 4.58 -7.70 13.77
N ARG A 104 4.27 -8.08 12.53
CA ARG A 104 3.08 -8.86 12.20
C ARG A 104 3.43 -10.03 11.30
N THR A 105 2.52 -11.00 11.26
CA THR A 105 2.63 -12.20 10.42
C THR A 105 1.73 -12.15 9.20
N ALA A 106 0.92 -11.10 9.03
CA ALA A 106 0.04 -10.92 7.87
C ALA A 106 0.22 -9.49 7.31
N PRO A 107 0.16 -9.32 5.97
CA PRO A 107 0.44 -8.05 5.34
C PRO A 107 -0.68 -7.03 5.52
N LEU A 108 -0.32 -5.76 5.71
CA LEU A 108 -1.17 -4.59 5.54
C LEU A 108 -0.49 -3.54 4.65
N PRO A 109 -1.26 -2.70 3.93
CA PRO A 109 -0.69 -1.58 3.19
C PRO A 109 0.11 -0.63 4.09
N GLY A 110 1.25 -0.15 3.60
CA GLY A 110 2.18 0.75 4.29
C GLY A 110 3.27 0.06 5.11
N GLU A 111 3.15 -1.25 5.37
CA GLU A 111 4.14 -2.03 6.10
C GLU A 111 5.38 -2.33 5.27
N ILE A 112 6.46 -2.68 5.96
CA ILE A 112 7.64 -3.27 5.34
C ILE A 112 7.51 -4.79 5.39
N ALA A 113 7.44 -5.44 4.24
CA ALA A 113 7.59 -6.88 4.13
C ALA A 113 9.06 -7.26 4.25
N VAL A 114 9.39 -8.22 5.13
CA VAL A 114 10.76 -8.71 5.33
C VAL A 114 10.85 -10.16 4.85
N TYR A 115 11.76 -10.43 3.92
CA TYR A 115 11.97 -11.76 3.34
C TYR A 115 13.21 -12.43 3.91
N ARG A 116 13.14 -13.75 4.10
CA ARG A 116 14.24 -14.56 4.62
C ARG A 116 15.42 -14.57 3.66
N ARG A 117 16.64 -14.58 4.20
CA ARG A 117 17.85 -14.94 3.43
C ARG A 117 17.83 -16.42 3.06
N GLY A 118 18.56 -16.80 2.00
CA GLY A 118 18.60 -18.17 1.49
C GLY A 118 17.31 -18.60 0.76
N GLY A 119 16.37 -17.68 0.58
CA GLY A 119 15.10 -17.89 -0.12
C GLY A 119 15.13 -17.39 -1.56
N ALA A 120 13.96 -17.40 -2.20
CA ALA A 120 13.78 -17.02 -3.60
C ALA A 120 14.02 -15.52 -3.90
N TYR A 121 14.01 -14.66 -2.87
CA TYR A 121 14.14 -13.22 -3.01
C TYR A 121 15.60 -12.73 -2.97
N SER A 122 16.42 -13.35 -2.12
CA SER A 122 17.86 -13.09 -2.04
C SER A 122 18.52 -14.20 -1.22
N SER A 123 19.59 -14.77 -1.77
CA SER A 123 20.31 -15.88 -1.13
C SER A 123 21.18 -15.44 0.05
N GLN A 124 21.68 -14.20 0.06
CA GLN A 124 22.67 -13.73 1.03
C GLN A 124 22.08 -12.76 2.06
N ASP A 125 21.40 -11.72 1.59
CA ASP A 125 21.06 -10.55 2.43
C ASP A 125 19.58 -10.50 2.83
N GLY A 126 18.78 -11.47 2.36
CA GLY A 126 17.32 -11.35 2.39
C GLY A 126 16.84 -10.20 1.53
N HIS A 127 15.58 -9.82 1.70
CA HIS A 127 14.99 -8.73 0.92
C HIS A 127 13.97 -7.97 1.76
N VAL A 128 13.74 -6.69 1.45
CA VAL A 128 12.67 -5.89 2.05
C VAL A 128 11.92 -5.12 0.98
N ALA A 129 10.62 -4.91 1.19
CA ALA A 129 9.74 -4.23 0.25
C ALA A 129 8.65 -3.46 0.97
N LEU A 130 8.15 -2.38 0.38
CA LEU A 130 7.00 -1.63 0.90
C LEU A 130 5.70 -2.27 0.38
N VAL A 131 4.77 -2.62 1.27
CA VAL A 131 3.47 -3.16 0.88
C VAL A 131 2.55 -2.04 0.40
N LEU A 132 2.16 -2.06 -0.88
CA LEU A 132 1.23 -1.07 -1.45
C LEU A 132 -0.24 -1.47 -1.30
N ARG A 133 -0.55 -2.75 -1.47
CA ARG A 133 -1.92 -3.26 -1.50
C ARG A 133 -1.99 -4.70 -1.02
N VAL A 134 -3.08 -5.07 -0.38
CA VAL A 134 -3.37 -6.44 0.06
C VAL A 134 -4.72 -6.90 -0.45
N THR A 135 -4.81 -8.16 -0.85
CA THR A 135 -6.03 -8.89 -1.19
C THR A 135 -6.08 -10.20 -0.36
N PRO A 136 -7.19 -10.95 -0.35
CA PRO A 136 -7.25 -12.22 0.39
C PRO A 136 -6.22 -13.26 -0.04
N SER A 137 -5.75 -13.21 -1.29
CA SER A 137 -4.87 -14.22 -1.89
C SER A 137 -3.53 -13.68 -2.39
N SER A 138 -3.26 -12.39 -2.20
CA SER A 138 -2.01 -11.76 -2.64
C SER A 138 -1.74 -10.43 -1.96
N TYR A 139 -0.51 -9.95 -2.09
CA TYR A 139 -0.16 -8.56 -1.79
C TYR A 139 0.76 -8.01 -2.88
N THR A 140 0.69 -6.70 -3.12
CA THR A 140 1.54 -5.98 -4.08
C THR A 140 2.55 -5.15 -3.31
N VAL A 141 3.80 -5.23 -3.71
CA VAL A 141 4.91 -4.49 -3.11
C VAL A 141 5.56 -3.54 -4.11
N GLU A 142 6.25 -2.54 -3.58
CA GLU A 142 7.22 -1.70 -4.29
C GLU A 142 8.58 -1.80 -3.59
N GLU A 143 9.62 -2.03 -4.37
CA GLU A 143 10.97 -2.34 -3.86
C GLU A 143 12.03 -1.90 -4.87
N ALA A 144 13.31 -2.07 -4.49
CA ALA A 144 14.41 -1.90 -5.40
C ALA A 144 15.37 -3.08 -5.36
N ASN A 145 16.12 -3.26 -6.44
CA ASN A 145 17.13 -4.31 -6.58
C ASN A 145 16.59 -5.74 -6.56
N TYR A 146 15.32 -5.96 -6.87
CA TYR A 146 14.85 -7.30 -7.19
C TYR A 146 15.28 -7.69 -8.63
N TYR A 147 15.08 -6.79 -9.59
CA TYR A 147 15.54 -6.97 -10.98
C TYR A 147 16.92 -6.38 -11.29
N GLY A 148 17.56 -5.72 -10.33
CA GLY A 148 18.93 -5.19 -10.46
C GLY A 148 19.14 -3.82 -9.81
N LEU A 149 20.41 -3.46 -9.59
CA LEU A 149 20.77 -2.33 -8.74
C LEU A 149 20.14 -1.01 -9.21
N GLY A 150 19.42 -0.34 -8.32
CA GLY A 150 18.75 0.94 -8.61
C GLY A 150 17.56 0.84 -9.55
N ILE A 151 17.11 -0.38 -9.89
CA ILE A 151 15.82 -0.61 -10.53
C ILE A 151 14.80 -0.70 -9.40
N ILE A 152 13.85 0.24 -9.40
CA ILE A 152 12.64 0.18 -8.59
C ILE A 152 11.60 -0.61 -9.38
N ASP A 153 10.92 -1.52 -8.71
CA ASP A 153 9.89 -2.33 -9.33
C ASP A 153 8.70 -2.61 -8.39
N THR A 154 7.55 -2.90 -9.01
CA THR A 154 6.37 -3.40 -8.31
C THR A 154 6.14 -4.86 -8.62
N ARG A 155 5.77 -5.67 -7.62
CA ARG A 155 5.43 -7.10 -7.83
C ARG A 155 4.24 -7.50 -7.00
N THR A 156 3.45 -8.42 -7.54
CA THR A 156 2.38 -9.08 -6.80
C THR A 156 2.83 -10.47 -6.41
N ILE A 157 2.71 -10.75 -5.12
CA ILE A 157 3.17 -11.97 -4.48
C ILE A 157 1.93 -12.71 -3.95
N ALA A 158 1.89 -14.02 -4.16
CA ALA A 158 0.82 -14.86 -3.66
C ALA A 158 0.83 -14.87 -2.12
N TRP A 159 -0.37 -14.91 -1.53
CA TRP A 159 -0.54 -15.03 -0.09
C TRP A 159 -1.28 -16.33 0.24
N PRO A 160 -0.78 -17.18 1.15
CA PRO A 160 0.43 -17.00 1.96
C PRO A 160 1.75 -17.19 1.17
N ASP A 161 2.77 -16.40 1.51
CA ASP A 161 4.12 -16.55 0.97
C ASP A 161 5.03 -17.28 1.98
N PRO A 162 5.62 -18.44 1.63
CA PRO A 162 6.57 -19.13 2.52
C PRO A 162 7.92 -18.39 2.65
N GLY A 163 8.26 -17.47 1.75
CA GLY A 163 9.51 -16.72 1.76
C GLY A 163 9.52 -15.51 2.71
N VAL A 164 8.35 -14.96 3.07
CA VAL A 164 8.24 -13.81 3.96
C VAL A 164 8.43 -14.21 5.43
N ALA A 165 9.34 -13.52 6.10
CA ALA A 165 9.63 -13.69 7.52
C ALA A 165 8.55 -13.04 8.39
N GLY A 166 8.06 -11.87 7.97
CA GLY A 166 7.04 -11.08 8.66
C GLY A 166 6.97 -9.67 8.10
N PHE A 167 6.23 -8.82 8.80
CA PHE A 167 5.96 -7.45 8.40
C PHE A 167 6.23 -6.48 9.56
N ILE A 168 6.67 -5.26 9.25
CA ILE A 168 6.95 -4.20 10.23
C ILE A 168 5.99 -3.05 9.98
N LEU A 169 5.36 -2.54 11.05
CA LEU A 169 4.48 -1.36 10.99
C LEU A 169 5.25 -0.09 10.64
#